data_AF-A0A8H7F4X0-F1
#
_entry.id   AF-A0A8H7F4X0-F1
#
_cell.length_a   1.000
_cell.length_b   1.000
_cell.length_c   1.000
_cell.angle_alpha   90.00
_cell.angle_beta   90.00
_cell.angle_gamma   90.00
#
_symmetry.space_group_name_H-M   'P 1'
#
loop_
_entity.id
_entity.type
_entity.pdbx_description
1 polymer ?
#
loop_
_entity_poly.entity_id
_entity_poly.type
_entity_poly.pdbx_seq_one_letter_code
_entity_poly.pdbx_strand_id
1 'polypeptide(L)'
;MNSTPEVNINYISRPKPSAPRSLQNLTIVSFNVRKSWETTSIVLDKCAGYVDIIMFQEPGWKGVRRQPSTKNKEGDVACGPPLHNSWRPFTEAFDNRDEDRAARRVLTYINRRLDVFKPQLRSDIIKHCDASLVTLHFPQPRRGIPHEFNILNVYNDGETHAVVHELRRISETLPRISLCAGDFNIQDRTWDEGAVNQIRPSSPFMRLQELFTDLEIQYVHPVNRGTPTRIPDDANSRASVIDLVAASAALINQEGFHYKIKVDDRDIFLLDLIPPPSPLGLWCGRAS
;
A
#
# COMPACT_ATOMS: atom_id res chain seq x y z
N MET A 1 36.60 -37.82 -36.12
CA MET A 1 36.60 -37.42 -34.70
C MET A 1 36.20 -35.96 -34.63
N ASN A 2 34.96 -35.68 -34.20
CA ASN A 2 34.49 -34.35 -33.80
C ASN A 2 33.24 -34.59 -32.95
N SER A 3 33.44 -34.65 -31.63
CA SER A 3 32.39 -34.78 -30.63
C SER A 3 32.08 -33.41 -30.05
N THR A 4 30.92 -32.88 -30.40
CA THR A 4 30.29 -31.69 -29.80
C THR A 4 29.91 -32.00 -28.34
N PRO A 5 30.17 -31.13 -27.35
CA PRO A 5 29.70 -31.35 -26.00
C PRO A 5 28.25 -30.90 -25.86
N GLU A 6 27.39 -31.80 -25.38
CA GLU A 6 26.03 -31.52 -24.95
C GLU A 6 26.04 -30.57 -23.74
N VAL A 7 25.39 -29.42 -23.87
CA VAL A 7 25.19 -28.49 -22.76
C VAL A 7 24.02 -28.99 -21.93
N ASN A 8 24.32 -29.37 -20.69
CA ASN A 8 23.39 -29.90 -19.70
C ASN A 8 22.44 -28.79 -19.21
N ILE A 9 21.25 -28.71 -19.79
CA ILE A 9 20.20 -27.73 -19.43
C ILE A 9 19.43 -28.25 -18.22
N ASN A 10 20.04 -28.23 -17.03
CA ASN A 10 19.30 -28.45 -15.78
C ASN A 10 20.14 -27.97 -14.61
N TYR A 11 20.09 -26.68 -14.30
CA TYR A 11 20.26 -26.12 -12.94
C TYR A 11 19.94 -24.62 -12.99
N ILE A 12 18.67 -24.27 -13.17
CA ILE A 12 18.20 -22.93 -12.77
C ILE A 12 18.08 -22.98 -11.25
N SER A 13 19.15 -22.58 -10.57
CA SER A 13 19.15 -22.40 -9.13
C SER A 13 18.11 -21.36 -8.76
N ARG A 14 17.08 -21.76 -8.02
CA ARG A 14 16.18 -20.82 -7.33
C ARG A 14 17.04 -19.82 -6.53
N PRO A 15 16.70 -18.51 -6.54
CA PRO A 15 17.42 -17.56 -5.70
C PRO A 15 17.36 -18.05 -4.25
N LYS A 16 18.54 -18.16 -3.63
CA LYS A 16 18.66 -18.53 -2.21
C LYS A 16 17.80 -17.56 -1.39
N PRO A 17 17.04 -18.05 -0.39
CA PRO A 17 16.38 -17.16 0.54
C PRO A 17 17.45 -16.25 1.16
N SER A 18 17.30 -14.95 0.93
CA SER A 18 18.16 -13.94 1.54
C SER A 18 18.15 -14.14 3.05
N ALA A 19 19.30 -14.02 3.69
CA ALA A 19 19.42 -14.02 5.16
C ALA A 19 18.32 -13.13 5.78
N PRO A 20 17.79 -13.48 6.97
CA PRO A 20 16.76 -12.66 7.62
C PRO A 20 17.31 -11.25 7.78
N ARG A 21 16.80 -10.31 6.96
CA ARG A 21 17.11 -8.90 7.09
C ARG A 21 16.75 -8.52 8.52
N SER A 22 17.68 -7.92 9.26
CA SER A 22 17.39 -7.38 10.58
C SER A 22 16.19 -6.44 10.45
N LEU A 23 15.32 -6.48 11.45
CA LEU A 23 14.06 -5.72 11.57
C LEU A 23 14.22 -4.19 11.63
N GLN A 24 15.41 -3.69 11.27
CA GLN A 24 15.76 -2.28 11.35
C GLN A 24 15.22 -1.46 10.16
N ASN A 25 14.80 -2.13 9.07
CA ASN A 25 14.30 -1.46 7.86
C ASN A 25 12.96 -2.10 7.43
N LEU A 26 11.92 -1.29 7.31
CA LEU A 26 10.64 -1.67 6.67
C LEU A 26 10.57 -1.05 5.28
N THR A 27 10.27 -1.86 4.27
CA THR A 27 9.99 -1.38 2.91
C THR A 27 8.50 -1.49 2.62
N ILE A 28 7.85 -0.38 2.27
CA ILE A 28 6.40 -0.33 2.09
C ILE A 28 6.09 0.12 0.66
N VAL A 29 5.17 -0.56 -0.02
CA VAL A 29 4.64 -0.14 -1.34
C VAL A 29 3.23 0.40 -1.13
N SER A 30 2.89 1.50 -1.80
CA SER A 30 1.49 1.92 -2.00
C SER A 30 1.23 1.90 -3.49
N PHE A 31 0.08 1.41 -3.95
CA PHE A 31 -0.18 1.33 -5.38
C PHE A 31 -1.67 1.16 -5.72
N ASN A 32 -2.21 2.04 -6.57
CA ASN A 32 -3.53 1.85 -7.17
C ASN A 32 -3.43 0.87 -8.35
N VAL A 33 -4.01 -0.33 -8.20
CA VAL A 33 -3.96 -1.41 -9.21
C VAL A 33 -5.14 -1.41 -10.18
N ARG A 34 -6.00 -0.38 -10.14
CA ARG A 34 -7.13 -0.16 -11.07
C ARG A 34 -8.01 -1.42 -11.27
N LYS A 35 -8.35 -2.09 -10.17
CA LYS A 35 -9.16 -3.33 -10.10
C LYS A 35 -8.55 -4.54 -10.81
N SER A 36 -7.25 -4.49 -11.14
CA SER A 36 -6.56 -5.58 -11.84
C SER A 36 -6.10 -6.68 -10.88
N TRP A 37 -6.71 -7.85 -11.01
CA TRP A 37 -6.30 -9.07 -10.31
C TRP A 37 -4.90 -9.52 -10.72
N GLU A 38 -4.62 -9.46 -12.02
CA GLU A 38 -3.37 -9.87 -12.64
C GLU A 38 -2.23 -8.99 -12.14
N THR A 39 -2.43 -7.67 -12.13
CA THR A 39 -1.44 -6.71 -11.61
C THR A 39 -1.18 -6.96 -10.14
N THR A 40 -2.23 -7.13 -9.33
CA THR A 40 -2.11 -7.45 -7.90
C THR A 40 -1.25 -8.69 -7.69
N SER A 41 -1.54 -9.78 -8.41
CA SER A 41 -0.81 -11.05 -8.32
C SER A 41 0.67 -10.90 -8.70
N ILE A 42 0.96 -10.20 -9.79
CA ILE A 42 2.34 -9.97 -10.25
C ILE A 42 3.14 -9.15 -9.25
N VAL A 43 2.53 -8.13 -8.64
CA VAL A 43 3.20 -7.31 -7.62
C VAL A 43 3.53 -8.16 -6.39
N LEU A 44 2.62 -9.05 -5.95
CA LEU A 44 2.91 -9.97 -4.84
C LEU A 44 4.13 -10.84 -5.12
N ASP A 45 4.24 -11.43 -6.30
CA ASP A 45 5.38 -12.28 -6.67
C ASP A 45 6.69 -11.48 -6.71
N LYS A 46 6.69 -10.32 -7.39
CA LYS A 46 7.88 -9.48 -7.55
C LYS A 46 8.38 -8.95 -6.20
N CYS A 47 7.47 -8.48 -5.35
CA CYS A 47 7.82 -7.80 -4.11
C CYS A 47 8.20 -8.75 -2.96
N ALA A 48 7.90 -10.05 -3.07
CA ALA A 48 8.03 -11.02 -1.97
C ALA A 48 9.42 -11.07 -1.31
N GLY A 49 10.48 -10.79 -2.07
CA GLY A 49 11.87 -10.87 -1.61
C GLY A 49 12.44 -9.60 -0.97
N TYR A 50 11.79 -8.44 -1.12
CA TYR A 50 12.39 -7.17 -0.68
C TYR A 50 11.41 -6.15 -0.09
N VAL A 51 10.10 -6.35 -0.19
CA VAL A 51 9.07 -5.50 0.41
C VAL A 51 8.50 -6.17 1.66
N ASP A 52 8.14 -5.37 2.65
CA ASP A 52 7.52 -5.77 3.91
C ASP A 52 6.01 -5.66 3.88
N ILE A 53 5.49 -4.57 3.32
CA ILE A 53 4.07 -4.21 3.36
C ILE A 53 3.66 -3.66 1.99
N ILE A 54 2.50 -4.05 1.49
CA ILE A 54 1.93 -3.52 0.26
C ILE A 54 0.53 -3.00 0.55
N MET A 55 0.26 -1.75 0.21
CA MET A 55 -1.02 -1.08 0.34
C MET A 55 -1.60 -0.87 -1.05
N PHE A 56 -2.57 -1.70 -1.42
CA PHE A 56 -3.29 -1.55 -2.67
C PHE A 56 -4.49 -0.64 -2.51
N GLN A 57 -4.70 0.21 -3.51
CA GLN A 57 -5.96 0.89 -3.79
C GLN A 57 -6.60 0.27 -5.04
N GLU A 58 -7.92 0.25 -5.08
CA GLU A 58 -8.73 -0.46 -6.07
C GLU A 58 -8.22 -1.89 -6.37
N PRO A 59 -8.08 -2.78 -5.36
CA PRO A 59 -7.68 -4.15 -5.60
C PRO A 59 -8.66 -4.91 -6.52
N GLY A 60 -8.11 -5.83 -7.32
CA GLY A 60 -8.92 -6.79 -8.08
C GLY A 60 -9.45 -7.90 -7.18
N TRP A 61 -10.73 -8.24 -7.31
CA TRP A 61 -11.40 -9.27 -6.52
C TRP A 61 -11.93 -10.39 -7.42
N LYS A 62 -11.72 -11.66 -7.05
CA LYS A 62 -12.28 -12.82 -7.76
C LYS A 62 -12.91 -13.80 -6.78
N GLY A 63 -13.79 -14.66 -7.27
CA GLY A 63 -14.34 -15.77 -6.49
C GLY A 63 -13.24 -16.77 -6.12
N VAL A 64 -12.90 -16.85 -4.84
CA VAL A 64 -11.78 -17.67 -4.34
C VAL A 64 -12.26 -18.96 -3.66
N ARG A 65 -13.51 -19.01 -3.19
CA ARG A 65 -14.06 -20.18 -2.49
C ARG A 65 -15.58 -20.24 -2.64
N ARG A 66 -16.17 -21.43 -2.65
CA ARG A 66 -17.62 -21.60 -2.42
C ARG A 66 -17.86 -21.88 -0.94
N GLN A 67 -18.75 -21.12 -0.32
CA GLN A 67 -19.19 -21.29 1.06
C GLN A 67 -20.60 -21.87 1.10
N PRO A 68 -20.89 -22.84 1.98
CA PRO A 68 -22.24 -23.37 2.13
C PRO A 68 -23.25 -22.26 2.43
N SER A 69 -24.39 -22.27 1.74
CA SER A 69 -25.43 -21.25 1.87
C SER A 69 -26.75 -21.92 2.22
N THR A 70 -27.53 -21.28 3.10
CA THR A 70 -28.90 -21.71 3.42
C THR A 70 -29.86 -21.45 2.27
N LYS A 71 -29.50 -20.54 1.35
CA LYS A 71 -30.31 -20.15 0.18
C LYS A 71 -29.86 -20.83 -1.11
N ASN A 72 -28.59 -21.20 -1.23
CA ASN A 72 -28.03 -21.83 -2.43
C ASN A 72 -27.39 -23.20 -2.11
N LYS A 73 -27.97 -24.27 -2.67
CA LYS A 73 -27.48 -25.65 -2.50
C LYS A 73 -26.07 -25.89 -3.06
N GLU A 74 -25.62 -25.08 -4.02
CA GLU A 74 -24.25 -25.14 -4.57
C GLU A 74 -23.24 -24.31 -3.78
N GLY A 75 -23.68 -23.61 -2.75
CA GLY A 75 -22.89 -22.64 -1.99
C GLY A 75 -22.71 -21.31 -2.73
N ASP A 76 -22.55 -20.25 -1.95
CA ASP A 76 -22.28 -18.90 -2.45
C ASP A 76 -20.78 -18.73 -2.74
N VAL A 77 -20.46 -18.02 -3.83
CA VAL A 77 -19.07 -17.72 -4.19
C VAL A 77 -18.57 -16.59 -3.29
N ALA A 78 -17.69 -16.93 -2.36
CA ALA A 78 -16.94 -15.95 -1.58
C ALA A 78 -15.84 -15.34 -2.46
N CYS A 79 -15.89 -14.02 -2.59
CA CYS A 79 -14.85 -13.24 -3.25
C CYS A 79 -13.73 -12.91 -2.28
N GLY A 80 -12.51 -12.84 -2.78
CA GLY A 80 -11.34 -12.53 -1.98
C GLY A 80 -10.18 -12.12 -2.87
N PRO A 81 -9.03 -11.73 -2.29
CA PRO A 81 -7.90 -11.25 -3.07
C PRO A 81 -6.96 -12.40 -3.46
N PRO A 82 -5.95 -12.16 -4.31
CA PRO A 82 -4.94 -13.17 -4.64
C PRO A 82 -4.23 -13.68 -3.38
N LEU A 83 -4.01 -14.99 -3.28
CA LEU A 83 -3.25 -15.59 -2.19
C LEU A 83 -1.82 -15.87 -2.65
N HIS A 84 -0.84 -15.59 -1.78
CA HIS A 84 0.56 -15.84 -2.05
C HIS A 84 1.28 -16.34 -0.78
N ASN A 85 2.28 -17.22 -0.92
CA ASN A 85 2.94 -17.91 0.19
C ASN A 85 3.78 -17.00 1.10
N SER A 86 4.24 -15.85 0.61
CA SER A 86 4.96 -14.86 1.42
C SER A 86 4.07 -13.80 2.04
N TRP A 87 2.81 -13.67 1.60
CA TRP A 87 1.95 -12.54 1.95
C TRP A 87 0.67 -12.95 2.66
N ARG A 88 0.29 -12.16 3.67
CA ARG A 88 -0.99 -12.27 4.35
C ARG A 88 -1.86 -11.05 4.01
N PRO A 89 -3.04 -11.23 3.39
CA PRO A 89 -3.98 -10.14 3.16
C PRO A 89 -4.69 -9.73 4.46
N PHE A 90 -4.83 -8.43 4.67
CA PHE A 90 -5.60 -7.81 5.74
C PHE A 90 -6.80 -7.10 5.13
N THR A 91 -7.91 -7.82 5.08
CA THR A 91 -9.21 -7.33 4.60
C THR A 91 -10.32 -8.10 5.30
N GLU A 92 -11.48 -7.48 5.46
CA GLU A 92 -12.67 -8.19 5.97
C GLU A 92 -13.28 -9.05 4.87
N ALA A 93 -14.07 -10.06 5.26
CA ALA A 93 -14.89 -10.78 4.30
C ALA A 93 -16.03 -9.87 3.79
N PHE A 94 -16.29 -9.90 2.49
CA PHE A 94 -17.38 -9.18 1.83
C PHE A 94 -18.04 -10.05 0.76
N ASP A 95 -19.28 -9.73 0.39
CA ASP A 95 -20.00 -10.37 -0.71
C ASP A 95 -20.13 -9.34 -1.84
N ASN A 96 -19.59 -9.65 -3.02
CA ASN A 96 -19.63 -8.76 -4.18
C ASN A 96 -21.06 -8.51 -4.70
N ARG A 97 -22.04 -9.27 -4.22
CA ARG A 97 -23.45 -9.13 -4.59
C ARG A 97 -24.25 -8.28 -3.61
N ASP A 98 -23.66 -7.92 -2.48
CA ASP A 98 -24.29 -7.15 -1.43
C ASP A 98 -23.80 -5.69 -1.53
N GLU A 99 -24.66 -4.80 -2.00
CA GLU A 99 -24.35 -3.37 -2.12
C GLU A 99 -24.05 -2.73 -0.76
N ASP A 100 -24.67 -3.22 0.32
CA ASP A 100 -24.41 -2.78 1.70
C ASP A 100 -23.05 -3.29 2.22
N ARG A 101 -22.47 -4.30 1.55
CA ARG A 101 -21.12 -4.83 1.81
C ARG A 101 -20.26 -4.77 0.54
N ALA A 102 -20.32 -3.63 -0.14
CA ALA A 102 -19.54 -3.39 -1.34
C ALA A 102 -18.06 -3.77 -1.17
N ALA A 103 -17.46 -4.23 -2.26
CA ALA A 103 -16.07 -4.63 -2.29
C ALA A 103 -15.16 -3.52 -1.78
N ARG A 104 -14.21 -3.88 -0.91
CA ARG A 104 -13.26 -2.92 -0.36
C ARG A 104 -12.45 -2.31 -1.50
N ARG A 105 -12.29 -0.98 -1.48
CA ARG A 105 -11.46 -0.22 -2.42
C ARG A 105 -10.01 -0.10 -1.95
N VAL A 106 -9.67 -0.70 -0.80
CA VAL A 106 -8.31 -0.81 -0.29
C VAL A 106 -8.02 -2.22 0.23
N LEU A 107 -6.75 -2.63 0.14
CA LEU A 107 -6.27 -3.92 0.62
C LEU A 107 -4.81 -3.81 1.05
N THR A 108 -4.50 -4.24 2.27
CA THR A 108 -3.13 -4.23 2.78
C THR A 108 -2.61 -5.66 2.88
N TYR A 109 -1.47 -5.94 2.26
CA TYR A 109 -0.72 -7.18 2.48
C TYR A 109 0.48 -6.93 3.37
N ILE A 110 0.70 -7.85 4.29
CA ILE A 110 1.89 -7.86 5.14
C ILE A 110 2.65 -9.14 4.87
N ASN A 111 3.96 -9.01 4.71
CA ASN A 111 4.84 -10.14 4.50
C ASN A 111 4.84 -11.00 5.78
N ARG A 112 4.70 -12.32 5.64
CA ARG A 112 4.64 -13.26 6.78
C ARG A 112 5.87 -13.19 7.68
N ARG A 113 7.00 -12.65 7.20
CA ARG A 113 8.17 -12.37 8.07
C ARG A 113 7.86 -11.38 9.20
N LEU A 114 6.81 -10.57 9.06
CA LEU A 114 6.32 -9.64 10.07
C LEU A 114 5.26 -10.24 11.01
N ASP A 115 4.90 -11.52 10.89
CA ASP A 115 3.90 -12.15 11.77
C ASP A 115 4.31 -12.11 13.26
N VAL A 116 5.61 -12.00 13.55
CA VAL A 116 6.14 -11.80 14.90
C VAL A 116 5.62 -10.53 15.58
N PHE A 117 5.26 -9.51 14.79
CA PHE A 117 4.66 -8.25 15.28
C PHE A 117 3.14 -8.31 15.39
N LYS A 118 2.54 -9.49 15.24
CA LYS A 118 1.11 -9.72 15.40
C LYS A 118 0.25 -8.70 14.64
N PRO A 119 0.46 -8.52 13.32
CA PRO A 119 -0.32 -7.56 12.54
C PRO A 119 -1.82 -7.77 12.72
N GLN A 120 -2.56 -6.67 12.91
CA GLN A 120 -4.00 -6.68 13.17
C GLN A 120 -4.74 -5.68 12.29
N LEU A 121 -5.77 -6.14 11.56
CA LEU A 121 -6.72 -5.26 10.90
C LEU A 121 -7.65 -4.64 11.96
N ARG A 122 -7.72 -3.31 12.01
CA ARG A 122 -8.53 -2.55 12.97
C ARG A 122 -9.92 -2.20 12.44
N SER A 123 -10.64 -3.23 11.98
CA SER A 123 -12.02 -3.05 11.53
C SER A 123 -13.03 -2.82 12.66
N ASP A 124 -12.57 -2.97 13.90
CA ASP A 124 -13.26 -2.46 15.10
C ASP A 124 -13.38 -0.93 15.09
N ILE A 125 -12.47 -0.22 14.41
CA ILE A 125 -12.47 1.25 14.32
C ILE A 125 -12.94 1.74 12.95
N ILE A 126 -12.31 1.26 11.86
CA ILE A 126 -12.63 1.73 10.50
C ILE A 126 -13.43 0.68 9.76
N LYS A 127 -14.68 1.02 9.42
CA LYS A 127 -15.58 0.18 8.61
C LYS A 127 -15.75 0.67 7.16
N HIS A 128 -15.27 1.87 6.85
CA HIS A 128 -15.39 2.47 5.52
C HIS A 128 -14.72 1.59 4.45
N CYS A 129 -15.31 1.47 3.25
CA CYS A 129 -14.78 0.59 2.21
C CYS A 129 -13.47 1.10 1.57
N ASP A 130 -13.17 2.38 1.78
CA ASP A 130 -12.06 3.14 1.19
C ASP A 130 -10.86 3.34 2.11
N ALA A 131 -10.97 2.90 3.36
CA ALA A 131 -9.89 3.01 4.31
C ALA A 131 -9.69 1.68 5.02
N SER A 132 -8.44 1.35 5.30
CA SER A 132 -8.09 0.25 6.18
C SER A 132 -6.97 0.69 7.10
N LEU A 133 -7.08 0.27 8.36
CA LEU A 133 -6.07 0.52 9.38
C LEU A 133 -5.49 -0.82 9.80
N VAL A 134 -4.17 -0.96 9.69
CA VAL A 134 -3.46 -2.13 10.18
C VAL A 134 -2.43 -1.70 11.22
N THR A 135 -2.45 -2.36 12.37
CA THR A 135 -1.53 -2.12 13.48
C THR A 135 -0.48 -3.23 13.52
N LEU A 136 0.80 -2.85 13.64
CA LEU A 136 1.89 -3.74 14.02
C LEU A 136 2.25 -3.50 15.49
N HIS A 137 2.43 -4.58 16.26
CA HIS A 137 2.79 -4.52 17.68
C HIS A 137 4.25 -4.91 17.89
N PHE A 138 5.09 -3.92 18.22
CA PHE A 138 6.48 -4.11 18.56
C PHE A 138 6.64 -4.35 20.06
N PRO A 139 7.32 -5.43 20.48
CA PRO A 139 7.62 -5.62 21.90
C PRO A 139 8.60 -4.53 22.38
N GLN A 140 8.18 -3.69 23.34
CA GLN A 140 9.09 -2.72 23.93
C GLN A 140 10.08 -3.40 24.89
N PRO A 141 11.37 -3.04 24.86
CA PRO A 141 12.38 -3.63 25.75
C PRO A 141 12.17 -3.35 27.25
N ARG A 142 11.37 -2.34 27.65
CA ARG A 142 11.40 -1.81 29.04
C ARG A 142 10.07 -1.59 29.76
N ARG A 143 8.89 -1.83 29.15
CA ARG A 143 7.61 -1.54 29.85
C ARG A 143 6.48 -2.53 29.68
N GLY A 144 6.67 -3.67 29.03
CA GLY A 144 5.60 -4.66 28.84
C GLY A 144 4.41 -4.19 27.97
N ILE A 145 4.37 -2.91 27.57
CA ILE A 145 3.39 -2.33 26.65
C ILE A 145 3.98 -2.38 25.24
N PRO A 146 3.32 -3.02 24.25
CA PRO A 146 3.77 -3.00 22.87
C PRO A 146 3.76 -1.57 22.31
N HIS A 147 4.81 -1.20 21.57
CA HIS A 147 4.78 -0.01 20.72
C HIS A 147 3.99 -0.34 19.46
N GLU A 148 3.05 0.52 19.09
CA GLU A 148 2.19 0.29 17.93
C GLU A 148 2.65 1.13 16.75
N PHE A 149 2.71 0.50 15.57
CA PHE A 149 2.90 1.18 14.30
C PHE A 149 1.61 1.05 13.49
N ASN A 150 0.91 2.17 13.34
CA ASN A 150 -0.43 2.23 12.76
C ASN A 150 -0.35 2.73 11.32
N ILE A 151 -0.78 1.88 10.39
CA ILE A 151 -0.69 2.11 8.94
C ILE A 151 -2.11 2.31 8.39
N LEU A 152 -2.35 3.48 7.82
CA LEU A 152 -3.61 3.86 7.22
C LEU A 152 -3.49 3.85 5.68
N ASN A 153 -4.19 2.92 5.04
CA ASN A 153 -4.29 2.85 3.58
C ASN A 153 -5.61 3.49 3.16
N VAL A 154 -5.55 4.49 2.27
CA VAL A 154 -6.70 5.30 1.84
C VAL A 154 -6.86 5.27 0.32
N TYR A 155 -8.10 5.13 -0.13
CA TYR A 155 -8.52 5.45 -1.49
C TYR A 155 -9.59 6.54 -1.43
N ASN A 156 -9.22 7.80 -1.62
CA ASN A 156 -10.18 8.88 -1.61
C ASN A 156 -10.83 9.02 -2.99
N ASP A 157 -12.15 8.89 -3.01
CA ASP A 157 -12.96 9.11 -4.19
C ASP A 157 -12.87 10.57 -4.65
N GLY A 158 -12.66 10.79 -5.95
CA GLY A 158 -12.47 12.14 -6.53
C GLY A 158 -13.73 13.00 -6.58
N GLU A 159 -14.92 12.41 -6.44
CA GLU A 159 -16.19 13.15 -6.51
C GLU A 159 -16.74 13.46 -5.12
N THR A 160 -16.79 12.44 -4.26
CA THR A 160 -17.46 12.53 -2.95
C THR A 160 -16.51 12.89 -1.82
N HIS A 161 -15.24 12.49 -1.92
CA HIS A 161 -14.24 12.56 -0.85
C HIS A 161 -14.72 11.98 0.50
N ALA A 162 -15.64 11.01 0.46
CA ALA A 162 -16.36 10.54 1.64
C ALA A 162 -15.44 9.97 2.73
N VAL A 163 -14.35 9.30 2.34
CA VAL A 163 -13.40 8.73 3.29
C VAL A 163 -12.66 9.79 4.11
N VAL A 164 -12.30 10.93 3.51
CA VAL A 164 -11.65 12.04 4.24
C VAL A 164 -12.61 12.62 5.28
N HIS A 165 -13.89 12.75 4.93
CA HIS A 165 -14.93 13.17 5.85
C HIS A 165 -15.12 12.21 7.02
N GLU A 166 -15.22 10.92 6.72
CA GLU A 166 -15.42 9.90 7.74
C GLU A 166 -14.21 9.81 8.68
N LEU A 167 -12.99 9.77 8.15
CA LEU A 167 -11.76 9.72 8.95
C LEU A 167 -11.63 10.93 9.88
N ARG A 168 -12.05 12.11 9.43
CA ARG A 168 -12.06 13.31 10.26
C ARG A 168 -13.11 13.23 11.37
N ARG A 169 -14.31 12.72 11.04
CA ARG A 169 -15.39 12.53 12.02
C ARG A 169 -14.99 11.60 13.15
N ILE A 170 -14.13 10.61 12.87
CA ILE A 170 -13.68 9.61 13.85
C ILE A 170 -12.25 9.86 14.35
N SER A 171 -11.62 11.00 14.03
CA SER A 171 -10.20 11.26 14.32
C SER A 171 -9.84 11.08 15.79
N GLU A 172 -10.70 11.54 16.70
CA GLU A 172 -10.52 11.40 18.15
C GLU A 172 -10.52 9.95 18.64
N THR A 173 -11.09 9.02 17.86
CA THR A 173 -11.14 7.58 18.18
C THR A 173 -10.06 6.76 17.50
N LEU A 174 -9.35 7.35 16.52
CA LEU A 174 -8.26 6.68 15.82
C LEU A 174 -7.04 6.60 16.73
N PRO A 175 -6.28 5.49 16.71
CA PRO A 175 -4.98 5.47 17.34
C PRO A 175 -4.05 6.43 16.59
N ARG A 176 -2.96 6.83 17.24
CA ARG A 176 -1.94 7.69 16.59
C ARG A 176 -1.43 7.03 15.31
N ILE A 177 -1.65 7.69 14.19
CA ILE A 177 -1.28 7.19 12.86
C ILE A 177 0.22 7.39 12.66
N SER A 178 0.94 6.31 12.34
CA SER A 178 2.38 6.37 12.07
C SER A 178 2.64 6.74 10.62
N LEU A 179 1.88 6.11 9.71
CA LEU A 179 1.98 6.28 8.26
C LEU A 179 0.58 6.24 7.65
N CYS A 180 0.29 7.18 6.77
CA CYS A 180 -0.90 7.21 5.92
C CYS A 180 -0.45 7.32 4.47
N ALA A 181 -0.98 6.48 3.59
CA ALA A 181 -0.73 6.63 2.17
C ALA A 181 -1.83 6.04 1.31
N GLY A 182 -1.83 6.45 0.05
CA GLY A 182 -2.70 5.91 -0.98
C GLY A 182 -3.07 6.96 -2.01
N ASP A 183 -4.12 6.68 -2.76
CA ASP A 183 -4.62 7.54 -3.83
C ASP A 183 -5.64 8.51 -3.24
N PHE A 184 -5.32 9.80 -3.24
CA PHE A 184 -6.18 10.82 -2.67
C PHE A 184 -7.09 11.49 -3.71
N ASN A 185 -6.90 11.27 -5.02
CA ASN A 185 -7.61 11.97 -6.10
C ASN A 185 -7.74 13.50 -5.90
N ILE A 186 -6.79 14.14 -5.21
CA ILE A 186 -6.77 15.59 -5.01
C ILE A 186 -5.54 16.15 -5.71
N GLN A 187 -5.76 17.05 -6.66
CA GLN A 187 -4.69 17.76 -7.36
C GLN A 187 -4.52 19.15 -6.73
N ASP A 188 -3.34 19.44 -6.17
CA ASP A 188 -3.02 20.77 -5.67
C ASP A 188 -1.55 21.10 -5.93
N ARG A 189 -1.25 22.41 -6.08
CA ARG A 189 0.11 22.92 -6.29
C ARG A 189 1.09 22.55 -5.17
N THR A 190 0.62 22.23 -3.98
CA THR A 190 1.47 21.78 -2.87
C THR A 190 2.29 20.53 -3.23
N TRP A 191 1.75 19.61 -4.03
CA TRP A 191 2.46 18.38 -4.45
C TRP A 191 2.55 18.21 -5.97
N ASP A 192 1.81 19.00 -6.73
CA ASP A 192 1.76 18.95 -8.18
C ASP A 192 1.85 20.36 -8.77
N GLU A 193 3.06 20.83 -9.09
CA GLU A 193 3.33 22.21 -9.53
C GLU A 193 2.46 22.66 -10.72
N GLY A 194 2.06 21.71 -11.59
CA GLY A 194 1.20 21.97 -12.75
C GLY A 194 -0.30 22.05 -12.45
N ALA A 195 -0.72 21.78 -11.21
CA ALA A 195 -2.12 21.78 -10.82
C ALA A 195 -2.68 23.20 -10.62
N VAL A 196 -4.01 23.29 -10.62
CA VAL A 196 -4.71 24.50 -10.18
C VAL A 196 -4.61 24.57 -8.67
N ASN A 197 -4.26 25.75 -8.14
CA ASN A 197 -4.23 25.98 -6.71
C ASN A 197 -5.67 25.90 -6.15
N GLN A 198 -5.93 24.95 -5.25
CA GLN A 198 -7.24 24.74 -4.66
C GLN A 198 -7.40 25.40 -3.29
N ILE A 199 -6.50 26.30 -2.86
CA ILE A 199 -6.62 27.02 -1.59
C ILE A 199 -7.85 27.93 -1.61
N ARG A 200 -8.99 27.35 -1.20
CA ARG A 200 -10.27 28.00 -0.91
C ARG A 200 -10.96 27.26 0.23
N PRO A 201 -11.75 27.95 1.07
CA PRO A 201 -12.49 27.31 2.15
C PRO A 201 -13.32 26.12 1.64
N SER A 202 -13.36 25.04 2.42
CA SER A 202 -14.08 23.81 2.08
C SER A 202 -13.61 23.07 0.82
N SER A 203 -12.47 23.44 0.23
CA SER A 203 -11.86 22.64 -0.85
C SER A 203 -11.46 21.24 -0.36
N PRO A 204 -11.41 20.24 -1.27
CA PRO A 204 -10.87 18.93 -0.96
C PRO A 204 -9.46 19.00 -0.35
N PHE A 205 -8.61 19.88 -0.89
CA PHE A 205 -7.28 20.16 -0.36
C PHE A 205 -7.32 20.60 1.12
N MET A 206 -8.11 21.63 1.45
CA MET A 206 -8.20 22.13 2.83
C MET A 206 -8.71 21.06 3.80
N ARG A 207 -9.72 20.29 3.38
CA ARG A 207 -10.26 19.17 4.19
C ARG A 207 -9.22 18.09 4.45
N LEU A 208 -8.37 17.80 3.47
CA LEU A 208 -7.27 16.86 3.64
C LEU A 208 -6.18 17.40 4.59
N GLN A 209 -5.84 18.69 4.49
CA GLN A 209 -4.89 19.33 5.41
C GLN A 209 -5.41 19.35 6.86
N GLU A 210 -6.69 19.63 7.05
CA GLU A 210 -7.37 19.53 8.35
C GLU A 210 -7.29 18.11 8.89
N LEU A 211 -7.59 17.09 8.07
CA LEU A 211 -7.45 15.69 8.47
C LEU A 211 -6.00 15.35 8.88
N PHE A 212 -4.99 15.75 8.11
CA PHE A 212 -3.59 15.50 8.47
C PHE A 212 -3.23 16.16 9.81
N THR A 213 -3.74 17.36 10.05
CA THR A 213 -3.57 18.06 11.34
C THR A 213 -4.25 17.28 12.47
N ASP A 214 -5.51 16.87 12.29
CA ASP A 214 -6.29 16.13 13.28
C ASP A 214 -5.65 14.76 13.62
N LEU A 215 -4.95 14.15 12.66
CA LEU A 215 -4.23 12.88 12.83
C LEU A 215 -2.77 13.05 13.31
N GLU A 216 -2.31 14.29 13.53
CA GLU A 216 -0.92 14.62 13.88
C GLU A 216 0.13 14.09 12.88
N ILE A 217 -0.22 14.02 11.59
CA ILE A 217 0.67 13.59 10.50
C ILE A 217 0.90 14.73 9.51
N GLN A 218 1.98 14.63 8.74
CA GLN A 218 2.38 15.65 7.78
C GLN A 218 2.63 15.01 6.42
N TYR A 219 2.23 15.71 5.35
CA TYR A 219 2.58 15.31 3.99
C TYR A 219 4.12 15.22 3.84
N VAL A 220 4.57 14.13 3.24
CA VAL A 220 5.98 13.86 2.98
C VAL A 220 6.25 14.06 1.50
N HIS A 221 7.15 14.98 1.18
CA HIS A 221 7.60 15.15 -0.19
C HIS A 221 8.49 13.98 -0.64
N PRO A 222 8.29 13.44 -1.84
CA PRO A 222 9.20 12.44 -2.39
C PRO A 222 10.56 13.07 -2.67
N VAL A 223 11.62 12.26 -2.58
CA VAL A 223 12.98 12.66 -2.93
C VAL A 223 13.07 13.09 -4.41
N ASN A 224 12.30 12.45 -5.29
CA ASN A 224 12.19 12.79 -6.71
C ASN A 224 10.92 13.58 -7.03
N ARG A 225 10.85 14.82 -6.54
CA ARG A 225 9.74 15.76 -6.84
C ARG A 225 9.53 15.93 -8.35
N GLY A 226 8.30 16.24 -8.73
CA GLY A 226 7.89 16.41 -10.13
C GLY A 226 7.64 15.10 -10.88
N THR A 227 7.91 13.95 -10.27
CA THR A 227 7.54 12.65 -10.84
C THR A 227 6.04 12.43 -10.65
N PRO A 228 5.24 12.24 -11.71
CA PRO A 228 3.81 11.99 -11.58
C PRO A 228 3.56 10.62 -10.95
N THR A 229 2.44 10.50 -10.24
CA THR A 229 1.95 9.22 -9.71
C THR A 229 0.85 8.66 -10.61
N ARG A 230 0.09 9.51 -11.29
CA ARG A 230 -0.91 9.11 -12.27
C ARG A 230 -0.51 9.58 -13.66
N ILE A 231 -0.42 8.63 -14.58
CA ILE A 231 -0.38 8.89 -16.03
C ILE A 231 -1.78 8.60 -16.59
N PRO A 232 -2.46 9.60 -17.18
CA PRO A 232 -3.78 9.39 -17.76
C PRO A 232 -3.69 8.59 -19.05
N ASP A 233 -4.74 7.82 -19.34
CA ASP A 233 -4.83 7.04 -20.59
C ASP A 233 -5.12 7.95 -21.80
N ASP A 234 -5.73 9.11 -21.57
CA ASP A 234 -5.98 10.14 -22.58
C ASP A 234 -4.77 11.06 -22.75
N ALA A 235 -4.28 11.18 -23.99
CA ALA A 235 -3.12 12.00 -24.34
C ALA A 235 -3.34 13.50 -24.15
N ASN A 236 -4.59 13.97 -24.06
CA ASN A 236 -4.92 15.37 -23.80
C ASN A 236 -4.95 15.70 -22.30
N SER A 237 -4.96 14.67 -21.46
CA SER A 237 -4.97 14.82 -20.01
C SER A 237 -3.54 14.91 -19.47
N ARG A 238 -3.34 15.73 -18.45
CA ARG A 238 -2.03 15.94 -17.83
C ARG A 238 -1.74 14.84 -16.81
N ALA A 239 -0.49 14.35 -16.78
CA ALA A 239 0.01 13.53 -15.68
C ALA A 239 -0.03 14.31 -14.36
N SER A 240 -0.39 13.66 -13.25
CA SER A 240 -0.64 14.31 -11.96
C SER A 240 -0.01 13.58 -10.80
N VAL A 241 0.16 14.28 -9.67
CA VAL A 241 0.50 13.68 -8.37
C VAL A 241 -0.77 13.66 -7.54
N ILE A 242 -1.31 12.45 -7.32
CA ILE A 242 -2.52 12.23 -6.51
C ILE A 242 -2.31 11.14 -5.45
N ASP A 243 -1.25 10.35 -5.57
CA ASP A 243 -0.86 9.36 -4.58
C ASP A 243 0.08 10.03 -3.58
N LEU A 244 -0.36 10.10 -2.33
CA LEU A 244 0.31 10.88 -1.29
C LEU A 244 0.76 9.98 -0.16
N VAL A 245 1.82 10.42 0.51
CA VAL A 245 2.29 9.83 1.77
C VAL A 245 2.27 10.93 2.83
N ALA A 246 1.65 10.64 3.96
CA ALA A 246 1.74 11.45 5.17
C ALA A 246 2.23 10.59 6.34
N ALA A 247 3.03 11.17 7.23
CA ALA A 247 3.65 10.44 8.31
C ALA A 247 3.74 11.27 9.59
N SER A 248 3.80 10.59 10.73
CA SER A 248 4.05 11.24 12.02
C SER A 248 5.43 11.91 12.03
N ALA A 249 5.58 12.99 12.80
CA ALA A 249 6.88 13.66 12.96
C ALA A 249 7.97 12.71 13.50
N ALA A 250 7.60 11.75 14.35
CA ALA A 250 8.52 10.75 14.86
C ALA A 250 9.10 9.86 13.75
N LEU A 251 8.26 9.46 12.79
CA LEU A 251 8.69 8.65 11.64
C LEU A 251 9.51 9.47 10.64
N ILE A 252 9.09 10.71 10.35
CA ILE A 252 9.80 11.60 9.40
C ILE A 252 11.22 11.91 9.89
N ASN A 253 11.39 12.14 11.19
CA ASN A 253 12.69 12.46 11.80
C ASN A 253 13.55 11.23 12.07
N GLN A 254 13.06 10.02 11.79
CA GLN A 254 13.85 8.81 11.94
C GLN A 254 14.93 8.75 10.85
N GLU A 255 16.17 8.49 11.26
CA GLU A 255 17.28 8.31 10.32
C GLU A 255 16.96 7.15 9.34
N GLY A 256 17.12 7.43 8.05
CA GLY A 256 16.83 6.49 6.96
C GLY A 256 15.38 6.46 6.49
N PHE A 257 14.50 7.35 6.98
CA PHE A 257 13.20 7.53 6.37
C PHE A 257 13.32 8.17 4.97
N HIS A 258 12.92 7.44 3.93
CA HIS A 258 12.87 7.97 2.57
C HIS A 258 11.57 7.60 1.86
N TYR A 259 11.06 8.58 1.10
CA TYR A 259 9.94 8.40 0.19
C TYR A 259 10.38 8.68 -1.24
N LYS A 260 10.09 7.74 -2.14
CA LYS A 260 10.43 7.85 -3.55
C LYS A 260 9.24 7.38 -4.39
N ILE A 261 8.94 8.12 -5.46
CA ILE A 261 8.04 7.65 -6.49
C ILE A 261 8.86 6.77 -7.43
N LYS A 262 8.49 5.50 -7.59
CA LYS A 262 9.06 4.65 -8.64
C LYS A 262 8.07 4.62 -9.81
N VAL A 263 8.59 4.88 -10.99
CA VAL A 263 7.85 4.69 -12.24
C VAL A 263 8.52 3.48 -12.90
N ASP A 264 7.91 2.31 -12.71
CA ASP A 264 8.15 1.15 -13.57
C ASP A 264 7.12 1.21 -14.71
N ASP A 265 7.23 0.37 -15.74
CA ASP A 265 6.29 0.32 -16.88
C ASP A 265 4.82 -0.01 -16.46
N ARG A 266 4.53 -0.09 -15.15
CA ARG A 266 3.24 -0.38 -14.52
C ARG A 266 2.97 0.42 -13.23
N ASP A 267 3.56 1.61 -13.05
CA ASP A 267 3.17 2.60 -12.03
C ASP A 267 3.30 2.19 -10.53
N ILE A 268 4.28 1.37 -10.13
CA ILE A 268 4.44 0.91 -8.73
C ILE A 268 5.10 1.97 -7.82
N PHE A 269 4.45 2.46 -6.76
CA PHE A 269 5.06 3.41 -5.81
C PHE A 269 5.74 2.71 -4.62
N LEU A 270 6.95 3.17 -4.24
CA LEU A 270 7.76 2.51 -3.22
C LEU A 270 8.28 3.48 -2.15
N LEU A 271 7.85 3.29 -0.91
CA LEU A 271 8.46 3.85 0.28
C LEU A 271 9.61 2.95 0.73
N ASP A 272 10.85 3.41 0.54
CA ASP A 272 12.08 2.70 0.94
C ASP A 272 12.64 3.35 2.22
N LEU A 273 12.64 2.67 3.37
CA LEU A 273 13.41 3.12 4.54
C LEU A 273 14.87 2.60 4.42
N ILE A 274 15.84 3.45 4.07
CA ILE A 274 17.26 3.12 3.80
C ILE A 274 18.20 3.96 4.70
N PRO A 275 19.09 3.38 5.53
CA PRO A 275 20.23 4.10 6.11
C PRO A 275 21.45 4.13 5.16
N PRO A 276 22.48 4.97 5.41
CA PRO A 276 23.50 5.39 4.43
C PRO A 276 24.32 4.23 3.81
N PRO A 277 24.99 4.46 2.66
CA PRO A 277 25.61 3.39 1.90
C PRO A 277 26.84 2.83 2.63
N SER A 278 26.95 1.51 2.67
CA SER A 278 28.25 0.86 2.54
C SER A 278 28.45 0.43 1.08
N PRO A 279 29.67 0.54 0.54
CA PRO A 279 29.89 0.75 -0.89
C PRO A 279 29.90 -0.57 -1.65
N LEU A 280 28.74 -1.12 -1.97
CA LEU A 280 28.61 -2.16 -2.99
C LEU A 280 27.31 -1.93 -3.76
N GLY A 281 27.46 -1.33 -4.94
CA GLY A 281 26.37 -1.19 -5.91
C GLY A 281 26.02 -2.50 -6.60
N LEU A 282 24.83 -2.52 -7.21
CA LEU A 282 24.38 -3.18 -8.46
C LEU A 282 22.85 -3.42 -8.34
N TRP A 283 21.98 -2.83 -9.17
CA TRP A 283 21.60 -3.13 -10.58
C TRP A 283 20.87 -4.47 -10.82
N CYS A 284 19.64 -4.38 -11.35
CA CYS A 284 19.07 -5.04 -12.57
C CYS A 284 17.55 -4.81 -12.58
N GLY A 285 16.81 -4.60 -13.68
CA GLY A 285 17.06 -4.84 -15.10
C GLY A 285 15.87 -5.59 -15.70
N ARG A 286 15.33 -5.03 -16.80
CA ARG A 286 14.34 -5.51 -17.80
C ARG A 286 13.87 -6.97 -17.74
N ALA A 287 12.59 -7.17 -18.06
CA ALA A 287 12.15 -8.32 -18.85
C ALA A 287 11.12 -7.83 -19.89
N SER A 288 11.49 -8.07 -21.16
CA SER A 288 10.72 -7.92 -22.40
C SER A 288 9.33 -8.50 -22.37
#